data_AF-A0A2X4UI08-F1
#
_entry.id   AF-A0A2X4UI08-F1
#
_cell.length_a   1.000
_cell.length_b   1.000
_cell.length_c   1.000
_cell.angle_alpha   90.00
_cell.angle_beta   90.00
_cell.angle_gamma   90.00
#
_symmetry.space_group_name_H-M   'P 1'
#
loop_
_entity.id
_entity.type
_entity.pdbx_description
1 polymer ?
#
loop_
_entity_poly.entity_id
_entity_poly.type
_entity_poly.pdbx_seq_one_letter_code
_entity_poly.pdbx_strand_id
1 'polypeptide(L)'
;MRLTGTPSLRSNGFGLKPLAFAILCAVATPWATLAHADDLPPPPSAISMPDTTLYLEPVVNGRQTGKVVPVNYRGGHYYLTPQQLIDAGLRWRTSRQKKLRSIC
;
A
#
# COMPACT_ATOMS: atom_id res chain seq x y z
N MET A 1 15.54 59.46 24.05
CA MET A 1 14.16 59.23 23.55
C MET A 1 14.08 59.57 22.07
N ARG A 2 13.94 58.56 21.20
CA ARG A 2 13.06 58.52 20.01
C ARG A 2 12.98 57.05 19.55
N LEU A 3 11.75 56.62 19.30
CA LEU A 3 11.33 55.24 19.08
C LEU A 3 11.39 54.87 17.59
N THR A 4 11.33 53.56 17.37
CA THR A 4 10.60 52.87 16.29
C THR A 4 11.40 52.41 15.06
N GLY A 5 11.22 51.12 14.74
CA GLY A 5 11.19 50.65 13.35
C GLY A 5 12.02 49.41 13.05
N THR A 6 11.47 48.21 13.30
CA THR A 6 11.93 46.98 12.65
C THR A 6 11.43 46.93 11.20
N PRO A 7 12.24 46.45 10.24
CA PRO A 7 11.70 45.87 9.02
C PRO A 7 12.01 44.36 8.90
N SER A 8 10.92 43.60 9.05
CA SER A 8 10.47 42.45 8.25
C SER A 8 11.49 41.78 7.31
N LEU A 9 11.72 40.49 7.54
CA LEU A 9 12.51 39.60 6.68
C LEU A 9 11.83 39.43 5.31
N ARG A 10 12.50 39.94 4.27
CA ARG A 10 12.12 39.83 2.87
C ARG A 10 12.08 38.37 2.42
N SER A 11 10.88 37.90 2.09
CA SER A 11 10.64 36.63 1.38
C SER A 11 11.32 36.68 0.00
N ASN A 12 12.36 35.89 -0.18
CA ASN A 12 13.01 35.70 -1.48
C ASN A 12 12.25 34.60 -2.24
N GLY A 13 11.47 35.01 -3.24
CA GLY A 13 10.84 34.10 -4.18
C GLY A 13 11.88 33.32 -4.98
N PHE A 14 11.80 31.98 -4.92
CA PHE A 14 12.55 31.09 -5.79
C PHE A 14 12.04 31.23 -7.24
N GLY A 15 12.59 32.19 -7.98
CA GLY A 15 12.36 32.35 -9.41
C GLY A 15 13.19 31.35 -10.22
N LEU A 16 12.85 30.07 -10.17
CA LEU A 16 13.45 29.08 -11.08
C LEU A 16 12.84 29.31 -12.48
N LYS A 17 13.68 29.72 -13.44
CA LYS A 17 13.24 30.00 -14.82
C LYS A 17 12.60 28.73 -15.42
N PRO A 18 11.41 28.81 -16.04
CA PRO A 18 10.68 27.62 -16.52
C PRO A 18 11.48 26.80 -17.53
N LEU A 19 12.39 27.44 -18.26
CA LEU A 19 13.28 26.80 -19.22
C LEU A 19 14.30 25.87 -18.54
N ALA A 20 14.82 26.23 -17.36
CA ALA A 20 15.75 25.37 -16.61
C ALA A 20 15.06 24.11 -16.09
N PHE A 21 13.77 24.20 -15.75
CA PHE A 21 12.97 23.05 -15.33
C PHE A 21 12.68 22.10 -16.50
N ALA A 22 12.39 22.65 -17.69
CA ALA A 22 12.17 21.85 -18.90
C ALA A 22 13.43 21.06 -19.31
N ILE A 23 14.63 21.67 -19.19
CA ILE A 23 15.91 20.99 -19.47
C ILE A 23 16.15 19.84 -18.48
N LEU A 24 15.82 20.02 -17.19
CA LEU A 24 15.98 18.98 -16.18
C LEU A 24 15.06 17.77 -16.43
N CYS A 25 13.82 17.99 -16.88
CA CYS A 25 12.90 16.90 -17.22
C CYS A 25 13.36 16.08 -18.44
N ALA A 26 14.03 16.71 -19.41
CA ALA A 26 14.52 16.04 -20.62
C ALA A 26 15.75 15.14 -20.36
N VAL A 27 16.56 15.44 -19.33
CA VAL A 27 17.75 14.65 -18.97
C VAL A 27 17.43 13.48 -18.03
N ALA A 28 16.35 13.58 -17.25
CA ALA A 28 15.96 12.58 -16.26
C ALA A 28 15.06 11.45 -16.79
N THR A 29 14.94 11.29 -18.11
CA THR A 29 14.20 10.16 -18.71
C THR A 29 15.14 9.09 -19.31
N PRO A 30 16.07 8.48 -18.54
CA PRO A 30 16.53 7.17 -18.92
C PRO A 30 15.45 6.16 -18.51
N TRP A 31 14.84 5.58 -19.54
CA TRP A 31 14.37 4.20 -19.50
C TRP A 31 13.05 3.95 -18.74
N ALA A 32 11.93 4.30 -19.37
CA ALA A 32 10.74 3.48 -19.18
C ALA A 32 11.01 2.13 -19.86
N THR A 33 11.57 1.18 -19.12
CA THR A 33 11.61 -0.23 -19.52
C THR A 33 10.18 -0.64 -19.79
N LEU A 34 9.82 -0.76 -21.07
CA LEU A 34 8.61 -1.43 -21.50
C LEU A 34 8.80 -2.91 -21.12
N ALA A 35 8.38 -3.28 -19.91
CA ALA A 35 8.40 -4.66 -19.46
C ALA A 35 7.41 -5.44 -20.34
N HIS A 36 7.95 -6.19 -21.31
CA HIS A 36 7.21 -7.15 -22.11
C HIS A 36 6.83 -8.30 -21.17
N ALA A 37 5.54 -8.40 -20.82
CA ALA A 37 5.00 -9.52 -20.06
C ALA A 37 4.94 -10.74 -20.99
N ASP A 38 6.10 -11.39 -21.15
CA ASP A 38 6.26 -12.60 -21.93
C ASP A 38 5.45 -13.76 -21.30
N ASP A 39 5.06 -14.68 -22.17
CA ASP A 39 3.98 -15.66 -22.09
C ASP A 39 4.08 -16.53 -20.82
N LEU A 40 3.31 -16.17 -19.78
CA LEU A 40 3.15 -17.04 -18.62
C LEU A 40 2.30 -18.25 -19.04
N PRO A 41 2.67 -19.48 -18.65
CA PRO A 41 1.85 -20.65 -18.94
C PRO A 41 0.43 -20.41 -18.43
N PRO A 42 -0.60 -20.81 -19.19
CA PRO A 42 -1.98 -20.62 -18.77
C PRO A 42 -2.14 -21.21 -17.37
N PRO A 43 -2.76 -20.47 -16.43
CA PRO A 43 -2.92 -20.97 -15.08
C PRO A 43 -3.66 -22.32 -15.13
N PRO A 44 -3.23 -23.30 -14.32
CA PRO A 44 -3.92 -24.58 -14.28
C PRO A 44 -5.41 -24.34 -13.99
N SER A 45 -6.28 -25.08 -14.67
CA SER A 45 -7.71 -24.99 -14.46
C SER A 45 -8.03 -25.14 -12.97
N ALA A 46 -8.67 -24.13 -12.38
CA ALA A 46 -8.97 -24.11 -10.97
C ALA A 46 -9.96 -25.25 -10.66
N ILE A 47 -9.50 -26.26 -9.92
CA ILE A 47 -10.38 -27.24 -9.29
C ILE A 47 -11.17 -26.49 -8.22
N SER A 48 -12.48 -26.35 -8.44
CA SER A 48 -13.36 -25.72 -7.45
C SER A 48 -13.59 -26.68 -6.30
N MET A 49 -12.95 -26.42 -5.17
CA MET A 49 -13.12 -27.20 -3.95
C MET A 49 -14.49 -26.91 -3.30
N PRO A 50 -15.13 -27.89 -2.63
CA PRO A 50 -16.38 -27.65 -1.92
C PRO A 50 -16.14 -26.81 -0.67
N ASP A 51 -17.23 -26.22 -0.14
CA ASP A 51 -17.22 -25.49 1.12
C ASP A 51 -16.77 -26.42 2.26
N THR A 52 -15.63 -26.11 2.88
CA THR A 52 -15.02 -26.98 3.90
C THR A 52 -14.09 -26.21 4.84
N THR A 53 -13.72 -26.85 5.95
CA THR A 53 -12.71 -26.31 6.88
C THR A 53 -11.37 -26.98 6.60
N LEU A 54 -10.37 -26.18 6.29
CA LEU A 54 -9.00 -26.60 6.03
C LEU A 54 -8.12 -26.27 7.23
N TYR A 55 -7.15 -27.11 7.54
CA TYR A 55 -6.13 -26.85 8.54
C TYR A 55 -4.86 -26.41 7.83
N LEU A 56 -4.63 -25.10 7.80
CA LEU A 56 -3.56 -24.48 7.01
C LEU A 56 -2.66 -23.64 7.90
N GLU A 57 -1.39 -23.52 7.52
CA GLU A 57 -0.46 -22.55 8.10
C GLU A 57 -0.56 -21.23 7.31
N PRO A 58 -0.93 -20.10 7.94
CA PRO A 58 -0.90 -18.81 7.27
C PRO A 58 0.56 -18.36 7.06
N VAL A 59 0.98 -18.23 5.80
CA VAL A 59 2.29 -17.70 5.43
C VAL A 59 2.13 -16.30 4.87
N VAL A 60 2.71 -15.31 5.53
CA VAL A 60 2.58 -13.89 5.15
C VAL A 60 3.94 -13.39 4.68
N ASN A 61 4.01 -12.88 3.44
CA ASN A 61 5.26 -12.37 2.84
C ASN A 61 6.42 -13.39 2.90
N GLY A 62 6.13 -14.68 2.70
CA GLY A 62 7.13 -15.76 2.80
C GLY A 62 7.58 -16.11 4.22
N ARG A 63 7.06 -15.42 5.24
CA ARG A 63 7.35 -15.74 6.64
C ARG A 63 6.41 -16.83 7.12
N GLN A 64 6.97 -18.00 7.39
CA GLN A 64 6.27 -19.10 8.05
C GLN A 64 5.86 -18.67 9.46
N THR A 65 4.65 -19.04 9.85
CA THR A 65 4.10 -18.77 11.19
C THR A 65 4.27 -19.99 12.11
N GLY A 66 4.46 -21.18 11.54
CA GLY A 66 4.58 -22.45 12.26
C GLY A 66 3.30 -22.88 13.00
N LYS A 67 2.19 -22.18 12.75
CA LYS A 67 0.91 -22.38 13.43
C LYS A 67 -0.15 -22.80 12.43
N VAL A 68 -0.59 -24.05 12.53
CA VAL A 68 -1.72 -24.56 11.75
C VAL A 68 -3.02 -24.09 12.40
N VAL A 69 -3.86 -23.40 11.62
CA VAL A 69 -5.13 -22.85 12.09
C VAL A 69 -6.28 -23.33 11.20
N PRO A 70 -7.51 -23.46 11.74
CA PRO A 70 -8.68 -23.73 10.92
C PRO A 70 -9.01 -22.52 10.06
N VAL A 71 -9.20 -22.77 8.75
CA VAL A 71 -9.54 -21.79 7.72
C VAL A 71 -10.79 -22.28 7.00
N ASN A 72 -11.83 -21.45 6.95
CA ASN A 72 -13.02 -21.78 6.17
C ASN A 72 -12.78 -21.45 4.71
N TYR A 73 -12.88 -22.46 3.84
CA TYR A 73 -12.88 -22.27 2.40
C TYR A 73 -14.33 -22.24 1.92
N ARG A 74 -14.75 -21.13 1.31
CA ARG A 74 -16.09 -20.99 0.71
C ARG A 74 -16.04 -20.12 -0.54
N GLY A 75 -16.64 -20.59 -1.62
CA GLY A 75 -16.74 -19.83 -2.87
C GLY A 75 -15.41 -19.29 -3.41
N GLY A 76 -14.31 -20.06 -3.27
CA GLY A 76 -12.99 -19.61 -3.73
C GLY A 76 -12.23 -18.71 -2.75
N HIS A 77 -12.80 -18.41 -1.58
CA HIS A 77 -12.21 -17.51 -0.60
C HIS A 77 -11.84 -18.24 0.70
N TYR A 78 -10.74 -17.80 1.30
CA TYR A 78 -10.25 -18.25 2.60
C TYR A 78 -10.63 -17.26 3.68
N TYR A 79 -11.42 -17.69 4.66
CA TYR A 79 -11.88 -16.86 5.77
C TYR A 79 -11.10 -17.21 7.04
N LEU A 80 -10.47 -16.20 7.61
CA LEU A 80 -9.77 -16.25 8.88
C LEU A 80 -10.36 -15.20 9.84
N THR A 81 -10.27 -15.47 11.13
CA THR A 81 -10.62 -14.51 12.16
C THR A 81 -9.58 -13.40 12.26
N PRO A 82 -9.95 -12.19 12.70
CA PRO A 82 -8.98 -11.10 12.90
C PRO A 82 -7.82 -11.50 13.81
N GLN A 83 -8.09 -12.32 14.84
CA GLN A 83 -7.06 -12.82 15.76
C GLN A 83 -6.02 -13.69 15.04
N GLN A 84 -6.46 -14.60 14.15
CA GLN A 84 -5.54 -15.43 13.37
C GLN A 84 -4.65 -14.61 12.43
N LEU A 85 -5.17 -13.50 11.90
CA LEU A 85 -4.39 -12.58 11.07
C LEU A 85 -3.33 -11.84 11.90
N ILE A 86 -3.69 -11.38 13.11
CA ILE A 86 -2.74 -10.76 14.06
C ILE A 86 -1.62 -11.75 14.42
N ASP A 87 -1.99 -12.99 14.74
CA ASP A 87 -1.05 -14.05 15.07
C ASP A 87 -0.09 -14.34 13.90
N ALA A 88 -0.57 -14.23 12.65
CA ALA A 88 0.24 -14.32 11.44
C ALA A 88 1.09 -13.06 11.16
N GLY A 89 1.04 -12.05 12.03
CA GLY A 89 1.81 -10.81 11.92
C GLY A 89 1.14 -9.71 11.10
N LEU A 90 -0.11 -9.89 10.67
CA LEU A 90 -0.86 -8.86 9.97
C LEU A 90 -1.47 -7.87 10.97
N ARG A 91 -1.06 -6.60 10.85
CA ARG A 91 -1.71 -5.51 11.57
C ARG A 91 -3.00 -5.13 10.84
N TRP A 92 -4.14 -5.58 11.33
CA TRP A 92 -5.42 -5.02 10.90
C TRP A 92 -5.53 -3.59 11.47
N ARG A 93 -5.36 -2.57 10.62
CA ARG A 93 -5.89 -1.24 10.97
C ARG A 93 -7.39 -1.31 10.72
N THR A 94 -8.18 -1.25 11.78
CA THR A 94 -9.58 -0.86 11.61
C THR A 94 -9.58 0.46 10.86
N SER A 95 -10.09 0.50 9.64
CA SER A 95 -10.53 1.75 9.06
C SER A 95 -11.73 2.21 9.89
N ARG A 96 -11.47 2.86 11.03
CA ARG A 96 -12.46 3.67 11.71
C ARG A 96 -12.85 4.76 10.71
N GLN A 97 -13.99 4.55 10.05
CA GLN A 97 -15.07 5.53 9.91
C GLN A 97 -14.61 6.96 10.25
N LYS A 98 -13.82 7.58 9.38
CA LYS A 98 -13.41 8.99 9.52
C LYS A 98 -14.49 9.94 8.98
N LYS A 99 -15.75 9.47 8.90
CA LYS A 99 -16.89 10.24 8.40
C LYS A 99 -18.14 10.05 9.27
N LEU A 100 -17.99 10.03 10.58
CA LEU A 100 -19.14 10.12 11.50
C LEU A 100 -18.80 10.83 12.83
N ARG A 101 -17.99 11.90 12.75
CA ARG A 101 -17.77 12.86 13.86
C ARG A 101 -17.67 14.31 13.37
N SER A 102 -18.39 14.62 12.29
CA SER A 102 -18.57 16.00 11.78
C SER A 102 -20.05 16.33 11.63
N ILE A 103 -20.90 15.68 12.42
CA ILE A 103 -22.32 15.98 12.56
C ILE A 103 -22.62 15.81 14.06
N CYS A 104 -22.27 16.84 14.82
CA CYS A 104 -22.81 17.25 16.12
C CYS A 104 -22.15 18.59 16.44
#